data_AF-A0A519CC56-F1
#
_entry.id   AF-A0A519CC56-F1
#
_cell.length_a   1.000
_cell.length_b   1.000
_cell.length_c   1.000
_cell.angle_alpha   90.00
_cell.angle_beta   90.00
_cell.angle_gamma   90.00
#
_symmetry.space_group_name_H-M   'P 1'
#
loop_
_entity.id
_entity.type
_entity.pdbx_description
1 polymer ?
#
loop_
_entity_poly.entity_id
_entity_poly.type
_entity_poly.pdbx_seq_one_letter_code
_entity_poly.pdbx_strand_id
1 'polypeptide(L)'
;MSSIQPRKQRLARYTAPYHRRHREMSAPVDKGLREKQLARGFMYPRSMPVRKGDRVLVVRGEGKSKSVTKVAKVDRKARKVYVEGFTYFKSDGTELQRPIDPSNLVIINPDWSDIYRRKLLTRVNESVEWTESIISDFEAAEDEYEEETVGPIVEETDEESNEESDEIAEEDNTSKEVNYDDMKVPDLKAALKEKGLPVSGKKSELIDRLKGESK
;
A
#
# COMPACT_ATOMS: atom_id res chain seq x y z
N MET A 1 -29.56 -22.95 -14.54
CA MET A 1 -28.79 -22.61 -15.76
C MET A 1 -28.68 -21.10 -15.86
N SER A 2 -27.48 -20.56 -16.11
CA SER A 2 -27.29 -19.14 -16.37
C SER A 2 -27.50 -18.86 -17.87
N SER A 3 -28.24 -17.81 -18.22
CA SER A 3 -28.42 -17.39 -19.61
C SER A 3 -27.10 -16.80 -20.15
N ILE A 4 -26.69 -17.19 -21.35
CA ILE A 4 -25.51 -16.64 -22.05
C ILE A 4 -25.75 -15.19 -22.53
N GLN A 5 -27.01 -14.80 -22.75
CA GLN A 5 -27.36 -13.48 -23.30
C GLN A 5 -26.87 -12.31 -22.41
N PRO A 6 -26.02 -11.39 -22.91
CA PRO A 6 -25.45 -10.29 -22.11
C PRO A 6 -26.50 -9.35 -21.51
N ARG A 7 -27.59 -9.09 -22.24
CA ARG A 7 -28.70 -8.24 -21.76
C ARG A 7 -29.32 -8.81 -20.49
N LYS A 8 -29.59 -10.13 -20.46
CA LYS A 8 -30.18 -10.81 -19.30
C LYS A 8 -29.22 -10.86 -18.12
N GLN A 9 -27.92 -11.07 -18.37
CA GLN A 9 -26.91 -11.07 -17.31
C GLN A 9 -26.75 -9.69 -16.64
N ARG A 10 -26.71 -8.62 -17.44
CA ARG A 10 -26.64 -7.23 -16.92
C ARG A 10 -27.86 -6.88 -16.09
N LEU A 11 -29.05 -7.23 -16.57
CA LEU A 11 -30.30 -7.03 -15.82
C LEU A 11 -30.28 -7.79 -14.50
N ALA A 12 -29.91 -9.08 -14.52
CA ALA A 12 -29.85 -9.92 -13.33
C ALA A 12 -28.88 -9.37 -12.28
N ARG A 13 -27.71 -8.87 -12.69
CA ARG A 13 -26.78 -8.19 -11.79
C ARG A 13 -27.42 -6.93 -11.23
N TYR A 14 -27.96 -6.05 -12.08
CA TYR A 14 -28.54 -4.77 -11.66
C TYR A 14 -29.67 -4.95 -10.63
N THR A 15 -30.62 -5.84 -10.91
CA THR A 15 -31.82 -6.10 -10.08
C THR A 15 -31.58 -7.10 -8.94
N ALA A 16 -30.35 -7.57 -8.73
CA ALA A 16 -30.06 -8.56 -7.70
C ALA A 16 -30.54 -8.11 -6.29
N PRO A 17 -31.17 -9.01 -5.50
CA PRO A 17 -31.57 -8.70 -4.13
C PRO A 17 -30.35 -8.58 -3.20
N TYR A 18 -30.53 -7.94 -2.05
CA TYR A 18 -29.43 -7.53 -1.16
C TYR A 18 -28.53 -8.69 -0.71
N HIS A 19 -29.11 -9.85 -0.38
CA HIS A 19 -28.36 -11.04 0.03
C HIS A 19 -27.50 -11.64 -1.10
N ARG A 20 -27.92 -11.50 -2.38
CA ARG A 20 -27.13 -11.95 -3.53
C ARG A 20 -25.94 -11.02 -3.79
N ARG A 21 -26.12 -9.71 -3.58
CA ARG A 21 -25.05 -8.72 -3.74
C ARG A 21 -23.88 -8.96 -2.81
N HIS A 22 -24.11 -9.55 -1.63
CA HIS A 22 -23.04 -9.96 -0.73
C HIS A 22 -22.03 -10.90 -1.41
N ARG A 23 -22.51 -11.88 -2.18
CA ARG A 23 -21.64 -12.81 -2.94
C ARG A 23 -20.98 -12.13 -4.14
N GLU A 24 -21.64 -11.16 -4.76
CA GLU A 24 -21.08 -10.39 -5.88
C GLU A 24 -19.93 -9.49 -5.44
N MET A 25 -19.92 -9.04 -4.18
CA MET A 25 -18.88 -8.19 -3.62
C MET A 25 -17.78 -8.97 -2.89
N SER A 26 -17.27 -10.00 -3.57
CA SER A 26 -16.10 -10.75 -3.11
C SER A 26 -14.81 -10.17 -3.66
N ALA A 27 -13.79 -10.08 -2.82
CA ALA A 27 -12.43 -9.77 -3.21
C ALA A 27 -11.55 -11.05 -3.16
N PRO A 28 -10.53 -11.17 -4.01
CA PRO A 28 -9.52 -12.21 -3.89
C PRO A 28 -8.78 -12.10 -2.56
N VAL A 29 -8.48 -13.25 -1.96
CA VAL A 29 -7.50 -13.32 -0.86
C VAL A 29 -6.10 -13.39 -1.46
N ASP A 30 -5.15 -12.75 -0.79
CA ASP A 30 -3.77 -12.73 -1.25
C ASP A 30 -3.18 -14.15 -1.42
N LYS A 31 -2.32 -14.32 -2.43
CA LYS A 31 -1.76 -15.63 -2.78
C LYS A 31 -0.80 -16.14 -1.71
N GLY A 32 0.07 -15.28 -1.18
CA GLY A 32 1.04 -15.69 -0.16
C GLY A 32 0.36 -16.04 1.15
N LEU A 33 -0.67 -15.30 1.55
CA LEU A 33 -1.50 -15.66 2.72
C LEU A 33 -2.07 -17.07 2.56
N ARG A 34 -2.68 -17.38 1.41
CA ARG A 34 -3.26 -18.70 1.17
C ARG A 34 -2.22 -19.82 1.20
N GLU A 35 -1.03 -19.59 0.65
CA GLU A 35 0.05 -20.58 0.62
C GLU A 35 0.61 -20.84 2.02
N LYS A 36 0.79 -19.79 2.84
CA LYS A 36 1.18 -19.91 4.25
C LYS A 36 0.15 -20.72 5.05
N GLN A 37 -1.12 -20.40 4.89
CA GLN A 37 -2.17 -21.11 5.62
C GLN A 37 -2.31 -22.57 5.16
N LEU A 38 -2.12 -22.83 3.86
CA LEU A 38 -2.08 -24.19 3.34
C LEU A 38 -0.93 -25.00 3.94
N ALA A 39 0.25 -24.41 4.11
CA ALA A 39 1.39 -25.06 4.77
C ALA A 39 1.11 -25.38 6.24
N ARG A 40 0.27 -24.57 6.92
CA ARG A 40 -0.22 -24.83 8.29
C ARG A 40 -1.38 -25.85 8.34
N GLY A 41 -1.83 -26.36 7.19
CA GLY A 41 -2.92 -27.34 7.10
C GLY A 41 -4.32 -26.73 6.98
N PHE A 42 -4.44 -25.41 6.86
CA PHE A 42 -5.72 -24.72 6.68
C PHE A 42 -5.95 -24.39 5.21
N MET A 43 -7.06 -24.85 4.62
CA MET A 43 -7.42 -24.44 3.27
C MET A 43 -8.26 -23.16 3.29
N TYR A 44 -7.78 -22.18 2.54
CA TYR A 44 -8.46 -20.90 2.34
C TYR A 44 -9.26 -20.86 1.03
N PRO A 45 -10.44 -20.21 1.02
CA PRO A 45 -11.13 -19.91 -0.23
C PRO A 45 -10.31 -18.92 -1.08
N ARG A 46 -10.40 -19.04 -2.40
CA ARG A 46 -9.71 -18.14 -3.33
C ARG A 46 -10.13 -16.67 -3.17
N SER A 47 -11.42 -16.45 -2.89
CA SER A 47 -12.03 -15.13 -2.72
C SER A 47 -13.09 -15.18 -1.64
N MET A 48 -13.25 -14.09 -0.90
CA MET A 48 -14.25 -13.96 0.15
C MET A 48 -15.03 -12.65 0.02
N PRO A 49 -16.31 -12.61 0.44
CA PRO A 49 -17.07 -11.37 0.55
C PRO A 49 -16.38 -10.37 1.49
N VAL A 50 -16.17 -9.14 1.01
CA VAL A 50 -15.52 -8.08 1.80
C VAL A 50 -16.45 -7.65 2.94
N ARG A 51 -15.87 -7.44 4.13
CA ARG A 51 -16.57 -6.86 5.29
C ARG A 51 -15.84 -5.64 5.84
N LYS A 52 -16.56 -4.86 6.64
CA LYS A 52 -15.97 -3.82 7.47
C LYS A 52 -14.99 -4.50 8.44
N GLY A 53 -13.81 -3.92 8.60
CA GLY A 53 -12.77 -4.47 9.48
C GLY A 53 -11.70 -5.27 8.76
N ASP A 54 -11.98 -5.81 7.56
CA ASP A 54 -10.96 -6.47 6.75
C ASP A 54 -9.84 -5.49 6.39
N ARG A 55 -8.59 -5.96 6.46
CA ARG A 55 -7.43 -5.22 5.97
C ARG A 55 -7.09 -5.66 4.55
N VAL A 56 -7.04 -4.68 3.65
CA VAL A 56 -7.01 -4.86 2.21
C VAL A 56 -5.91 -4.02 1.57
N LEU A 57 -5.42 -4.49 0.43
CA LEU A 57 -4.57 -3.75 -0.48
C LEU A 57 -5.36 -3.30 -1.70
N VAL A 58 -5.18 -2.05 -2.12
CA VAL A 58 -5.73 -1.56 -3.38
C VAL A 58 -4.73 -1.85 -4.50
N VAL A 59 -5.08 -2.75 -5.42
CA VAL A 59 -4.15 -3.23 -6.46
C VAL A 59 -4.29 -2.45 -7.77
N ARG A 60 -5.47 -1.88 -8.02
CA ARG A 60 -5.81 -1.22 -9.29
C ARG A 60 -6.53 0.10 -9.08
N GLY A 61 -6.29 1.04 -9.98
CA GLY A 61 -6.88 2.37 -9.97
C GLY A 61 -5.97 3.41 -9.31
N GLU A 62 -6.50 4.62 -9.17
CA GLU A 62 -5.78 5.78 -8.61
C GLU A 62 -5.37 5.59 -7.15
N GLY A 63 -6.16 4.84 -6.37
CA GLY A 63 -5.84 4.53 -4.98
C GLY A 63 -4.86 3.38 -4.79
N LYS A 64 -4.11 2.98 -5.83
CA LYS A 64 -3.17 1.86 -5.75
C LYS A 64 -2.01 2.25 -4.82
N SER A 65 -1.91 1.58 -3.68
CA SER A 65 -0.84 1.75 -2.71
C SER A 65 -0.21 0.40 -2.37
N LYS A 66 0.99 0.42 -1.77
CA LYS A 66 1.60 -0.76 -1.12
C LYS A 66 1.14 -0.91 0.33
N SER A 67 0.53 0.13 0.90
CA SER A 67 0.04 0.14 2.26
C SER A 67 -1.20 -0.74 2.42
N VAL A 68 -1.21 -1.52 3.48
CA VAL A 68 -2.41 -2.26 3.90
C VAL A 68 -3.34 -1.28 4.59
N THR A 69 -4.63 -1.34 4.23
CA THR A 69 -5.60 -0.37 4.74
C THR A 69 -6.90 -1.06 5.14
N LYS A 70 -7.56 -0.52 6.15
CA LYS A 70 -8.80 -1.09 6.68
C LYS A 70 -10.02 -0.67 5.87
N VAL A 71 -10.96 -1.60 5.70
CA VAL A 71 -12.26 -1.30 5.11
C VAL A 71 -13.17 -0.59 6.12
N ALA A 72 -13.50 0.68 5.82
CA ALA A 72 -14.36 1.51 6.65
C ALA A 72 -15.84 1.16 6.50
N LYS A 73 -16.31 1.05 5.24
CA LYS A 73 -17.73 0.84 4.92
C LYS A 73 -17.89 0.02 3.66
N VAL A 74 -18.91 -0.84 3.68
CA VAL A 74 -19.31 -1.68 2.54
C VAL A 74 -20.74 -1.34 2.14
N ASP A 75 -20.92 -0.68 1.00
CA ASP A 75 -22.23 -0.35 0.45
C ASP A 75 -22.65 -1.34 -0.64
N ARG A 76 -23.50 -2.29 -0.26
CA ARG A 76 -24.05 -3.30 -1.17
C ARG A 76 -25.11 -2.73 -2.12
N LYS A 77 -25.73 -1.58 -1.80
CA LYS A 77 -26.70 -0.95 -2.70
C LYS A 77 -25.98 -0.35 -3.90
N ALA A 78 -24.92 0.41 -3.65
CA ALA A 78 -24.05 1.00 -4.67
C ALA A 78 -23.08 0.00 -5.31
N ARG A 79 -22.86 -1.15 -4.66
CA ARG A 79 -21.82 -2.14 -4.97
C ARG A 79 -20.40 -1.59 -4.85
N LYS A 80 -20.17 -0.74 -3.85
CA LYS A 80 -18.91 -0.04 -3.62
C LYS A 80 -18.40 -0.30 -2.21
N VAL A 81 -17.09 -0.26 -2.07
CA VAL A 81 -16.35 -0.38 -0.82
C VAL A 81 -15.64 0.95 -0.58
N TYR A 82 -15.57 1.37 0.67
CA TYR A 82 -14.85 2.55 1.11
C TYR A 82 -13.74 2.10 2.05
N VAL A 83 -12.53 2.54 1.73
CA VAL A 83 -11.30 2.20 2.44
C VAL A 83 -10.84 3.46 3.19
N GLU A 84 -10.23 3.27 4.37
CA GLU A 84 -9.62 4.38 5.11
C GLU A 84 -8.47 5.00 4.29
N GLY A 85 -8.15 6.27 4.50
CA GLY A 85 -7.08 6.96 3.74
C GLY A 85 -7.35 7.26 2.26
N PHE A 86 -8.31 6.58 1.61
CA PHE A 86 -8.67 6.87 0.21
C PHE A 86 -9.82 7.88 0.11
N THR A 87 -9.47 9.15 0.24
CA THR A 87 -10.41 10.29 0.26
C THR A 87 -10.20 11.23 -0.93
N TYR A 88 -11.17 12.12 -1.15
CA TYR A 88 -11.05 13.26 -2.05
C TYR A 88 -11.67 14.49 -1.37
N PHE A 89 -11.13 15.67 -1.68
CA PHE A 89 -11.66 16.93 -1.21
C PHE A 89 -12.74 17.46 -2.14
N LYS A 90 -13.83 17.96 -1.57
CA LYS A 90 -14.78 18.81 -2.30
C LYS A 90 -14.25 20.25 -2.39
N SER A 91 -14.86 21.06 -3.26
CA SER A 91 -14.64 22.52 -3.33
C SER A 91 -14.79 23.21 -1.98
N ASP A 92 -15.65 22.67 -1.12
CA ASP A 92 -15.96 23.22 0.19
C ASP A 92 -14.91 22.83 1.26
N GLY A 93 -13.85 22.10 0.87
CA GLY A 93 -12.79 21.60 1.76
C GLY A 93 -13.16 20.37 2.59
N THR A 94 -14.39 19.85 2.46
CA THR A 94 -14.79 18.62 3.16
C THR A 94 -14.17 17.38 2.52
N GLU A 95 -13.57 16.51 3.33
CA GLU A 95 -13.05 15.21 2.92
C GLU A 95 -14.15 14.16 2.82
N LEU A 96 -14.18 13.42 1.72
CA LEU A 96 -15.08 12.29 1.52
C LEU A 96 -14.33 11.08 1.03
N GLN A 97 -14.74 9.90 1.50
CA GLN A 97 -14.18 8.64 1.02
C GLN A 97 -14.56 8.39 -0.43
N ARG A 98 -13.58 8.02 -1.24
CA ARG A 98 -13.79 7.68 -2.64
C ARG A 98 -14.24 6.22 -2.76
N PRO A 99 -15.29 5.91 -3.56
CA PRO A 99 -15.80 4.55 -3.69
C PRO A 99 -14.88 3.68 -4.56
N ILE A 100 -14.61 2.46 -4.11
CA ILE A 100 -13.80 1.45 -4.81
C ILE A 100 -14.65 0.22 -5.16
N ASP A 101 -14.35 -0.43 -6.29
CA ASP A 101 -14.90 -1.75 -6.60
C ASP A 101 -14.15 -2.87 -5.87
N PRO A 102 -14.85 -3.86 -5.28
CA PRO A 102 -14.21 -4.93 -4.51
C PRO A 102 -13.26 -5.80 -5.35
N SER A 103 -13.42 -5.83 -6.67
CA SER A 103 -12.52 -6.54 -7.58
C SER A 103 -11.13 -5.91 -7.72
N ASN A 104 -10.98 -4.66 -7.30
CA ASN A 104 -9.70 -3.94 -7.32
C ASN A 104 -8.92 -4.10 -5.99
N LEU A 105 -9.55 -4.74 -5.00
CA LEU A 105 -8.98 -5.00 -3.69
C LEU A 105 -8.43 -6.42 -3.63
N VAL A 106 -7.42 -6.62 -2.78
CA VAL A 106 -6.96 -7.93 -2.32
C VAL A 106 -7.05 -7.95 -0.79
N ILE A 107 -7.63 -9.00 -0.21
CA ILE A 107 -7.67 -9.16 1.25
C ILE A 107 -6.33 -9.74 1.71
N ILE A 108 -5.66 -9.04 2.62
CA ILE A 108 -4.41 -9.48 3.24
C ILE A 108 -4.67 -10.06 4.61
N ASN A 109 -5.47 -9.39 5.43
CA ASN A 109 -5.86 -9.89 6.74
C ASN A 109 -7.40 -9.80 6.91
N PRO A 110 -8.10 -10.94 6.88
CA PRO A 110 -9.55 -11.02 7.09
C PRO A 110 -9.96 -11.00 8.56
N ASP A 111 -11.03 -10.27 8.89
CA ASP A 111 -11.58 -10.25 10.26
C ASP A 111 -12.49 -11.48 10.53
N TRP A 112 -12.12 -12.29 11.54
CA TRP A 112 -12.79 -13.54 11.97
C TRP A 112 -13.68 -13.42 13.19
N SER A 113 -13.89 -12.22 13.73
CA SER A 113 -14.73 -11.97 14.90
C SER A 113 -16.13 -12.62 14.79
N ASP A 114 -16.75 -12.57 13.60
CA ASP A 114 -18.06 -13.18 13.34
C ASP A 114 -18.00 -14.71 13.16
N ILE A 115 -18.73 -15.41 14.04
CA ILE A 115 -18.97 -16.87 13.99
C ILE A 115 -19.49 -17.31 12.61
N TYR A 116 -20.39 -16.54 11.99
CA TYR A 116 -20.93 -16.90 10.67
C TYR A 116 -19.92 -16.75 9.55
N ARG A 117 -18.92 -15.87 9.70
CA ARG A 117 -17.83 -15.78 8.73
C ARG A 117 -16.90 -16.99 8.86
N ARG A 118 -16.56 -17.39 10.09
CA ARG A 118 -15.78 -18.59 10.39
C ARG A 118 -16.39 -19.88 9.80
N LYS A 119 -17.73 -19.93 9.66
CA LYS A 119 -18.40 -21.04 8.96
C LYS A 119 -17.95 -21.26 7.51
N LEU A 120 -17.34 -20.25 6.86
CA LEU A 120 -16.71 -20.42 5.55
C LEU A 120 -15.51 -21.38 5.64
N LEU A 121 -14.67 -21.21 6.66
CA LEU A 121 -13.50 -22.05 6.88
C LEU A 121 -13.89 -23.47 7.32
N THR A 122 -14.90 -23.62 8.19
CA THR A 122 -15.39 -24.95 8.61
C THR A 122 -15.89 -25.79 7.44
N ARG A 123 -16.44 -25.17 6.38
CA ARG A 123 -16.93 -25.91 5.20
C ARG A 123 -15.79 -26.51 4.39
N VAL A 124 -14.64 -25.84 4.38
CA VAL A 124 -13.48 -26.28 3.60
C VAL A 124 -12.60 -27.20 4.44
N ASN A 125 -12.51 -26.94 5.75
CA ASN A 125 -11.71 -27.67 6.73
C ASN A 125 -12.64 -28.43 7.69
N GLU A 126 -13.43 -29.37 7.17
CA GLU A 126 -14.46 -30.10 7.94
C GLU A 126 -13.88 -30.90 9.13
N SER A 127 -12.60 -31.24 9.09
CA SER A 127 -11.89 -32.00 10.13
C SER A 127 -11.32 -31.14 11.25
N VAL A 128 -11.41 -29.82 11.17
CA VAL A 128 -10.77 -28.89 12.10
C VAL A 128 -11.82 -28.32 13.08
N GLU A 129 -11.60 -28.57 14.36
CA GLU A 129 -12.35 -27.89 15.43
C GLU A 129 -11.74 -26.51 15.69
N TRP A 130 -12.54 -25.45 15.52
CA TRP A 130 -12.07 -24.07 15.70
C TRP A 130 -12.16 -23.67 17.18
N THR A 131 -11.18 -24.07 17.97
CA THR A 131 -11.02 -23.63 19.37
C THR A 131 -10.45 -22.20 19.42
N GLU A 132 -10.59 -21.52 20.56
CA GLU A 132 -10.05 -20.17 20.77
C GLU A 132 -8.52 -20.11 20.59
N SER A 133 -7.82 -21.18 20.99
CA SER A 133 -6.37 -21.29 20.79
C SER A 133 -6.01 -21.34 19.31
N ILE A 134 -6.73 -22.15 18.52
CA ILE A 134 -6.50 -22.26 17.08
C ILE A 134 -6.79 -20.93 16.40
N ILE A 135 -7.85 -20.23 16.80
CA ILE A 135 -8.17 -18.90 16.25
C ILE A 135 -7.06 -17.90 16.58
N SER A 136 -6.52 -17.91 17.78
CA SER A 136 -5.41 -17.03 18.16
C SER A 136 -4.14 -17.32 17.36
N ASP A 137 -3.76 -18.59 17.22
CA ASP A 137 -2.60 -19.00 16.41
C ASP A 137 -2.79 -18.64 14.92
N PHE A 138 -4.05 -18.70 14.49
CA PHE A 138 -4.48 -18.39 13.15
C PHE A 138 -4.40 -16.88 12.87
N GLU A 139 -4.95 -16.03 13.75
CA GLU A 139 -4.87 -14.57 13.65
C GLU A 139 -3.41 -14.08 13.73
N ALA A 140 -2.60 -14.64 14.63
CA ALA A 140 -1.18 -14.31 14.74
C ALA A 140 -0.40 -14.59 13.43
N ALA A 141 -0.77 -15.64 12.70
CA ALA A 141 -0.22 -15.95 11.39
C ALA A 141 -0.50 -14.87 10.34
N GLU A 142 -1.73 -14.33 10.37
CA GLU A 142 -2.21 -13.34 9.42
C GLU A 142 -1.59 -11.97 9.71
N ASP A 143 -1.40 -11.64 10.99
CA ASP A 143 -0.69 -10.44 11.42
C ASP A 143 0.80 -10.50 11.04
N GLU A 144 1.48 -11.62 11.30
CA GLU A 144 2.87 -11.83 10.86
C GLU A 144 3.01 -11.72 9.33
N TYR A 145 2.04 -12.26 8.58
CA TYR A 145 2.05 -12.13 7.12
C TYR A 145 1.87 -10.68 6.67
N GLU A 146 0.99 -9.95 7.32
CA GLU A 146 0.77 -8.55 7.02
C GLU A 146 2.04 -7.73 7.23
N GLU A 147 2.71 -7.88 8.38
CA GLU A 147 3.97 -7.20 8.69
C GLU A 147 5.04 -7.47 7.63
N GLU A 148 5.16 -8.72 7.17
CA GLU A 148 6.08 -9.06 6.09
C GLU A 148 5.70 -8.39 4.75
N THR A 149 4.41 -8.37 4.42
CA THR A 149 3.95 -7.77 3.15
C THR A 149 4.00 -6.25 3.11
N VAL A 150 3.86 -5.58 4.25
CA VAL A 150 3.91 -4.11 4.33
C VAL A 150 5.36 -3.60 4.28
N GLY A 151 6.34 -4.41 4.70
CA GLY A 151 7.73 -3.96 4.85
C GLY A 151 7.87 -2.83 5.88
N PRO A 152 9.10 -2.40 6.23
CA PRO A 152 9.29 -1.24 7.09
C PRO A 152 8.64 -0.03 6.44
N ILE A 153 7.66 0.56 7.12
CA ILE A 153 7.12 1.87 6.77
C ILE A 153 8.29 2.86 6.94
N VAL A 154 8.98 3.17 5.85
CA VAL A 154 9.70 4.44 5.79
C VAL A 154 8.58 5.47 5.66
N GLU A 155 8.34 6.23 6.71
CA GLU A 155 7.58 7.47 6.61
C GLU A 155 8.40 8.40 5.69
N GLU A 156 8.27 8.20 4.38
CA GLU A 156 8.60 9.22 3.40
C GLU A 156 7.54 10.30 3.58
N THR A 157 7.88 11.27 4.44
CA THR A 157 7.18 12.54 4.52
C THR A 157 7.01 13.09 3.11
N ASP A 158 5.77 13.43 2.77
CA ASP A 158 5.36 14.02 1.51
C ASP A 158 6.13 15.32 1.21
N GLU A 159 7.34 15.21 0.65
CA GLU A 159 8.08 16.31 0.03
C GLU A 159 8.16 16.16 -1.51
N GLU A 160 7.88 14.96 -2.06
CA GLU A 160 8.06 14.68 -3.50
C GLU A 160 6.85 15.00 -4.39
N SER A 161 5.70 15.43 -3.84
CA SER A 161 4.50 15.70 -4.66
C SER A 161 4.43 17.09 -5.27
N ASN A 162 5.46 17.93 -5.08
CA ASN A 162 5.48 19.32 -5.54
C ASN A 162 6.40 19.58 -6.75
N GLU A 163 7.05 18.54 -7.31
CA GLU A 163 8.02 18.68 -8.40
C GLU A 163 7.50 18.19 -9.78
N GLU A 164 6.36 17.49 -9.84
CA GLU A 164 5.86 16.87 -11.08
C GLU A 164 5.14 17.83 -12.07
N SER A 165 5.11 19.15 -11.83
CA SER A 165 4.42 20.10 -12.74
C SER A 165 5.31 20.95 -13.65
N ASP A 166 6.65 20.85 -13.58
CA ASP A 166 7.55 21.75 -14.32
C ASP A 166 8.57 21.05 -15.24
N GLU A 167 8.28 19.87 -15.78
CA GLU A 167 9.13 19.24 -16.80
C GLU A 167 8.64 19.49 -18.24
N ILE A 168 8.73 20.75 -18.69
CA ILE A 168 8.99 21.08 -20.10
C ILE A 168 9.95 22.28 -20.14
N ALA A 169 11.26 22.06 -19.98
CA ALA A 169 12.32 22.90 -20.57
C ALA A 169 13.73 22.40 -20.21
N GLU A 170 14.53 22.19 -21.26
CA GLU A 170 16.00 22.35 -21.33
C GLU A 170 16.91 21.29 -20.69
N GLU A 171 17.76 20.73 -21.55
CA GLU A 171 18.97 19.98 -21.22
C GLU A 171 19.95 20.89 -20.47
N ASP A 172 20.53 20.45 -19.35
CA ASP A 172 21.87 20.91 -18.96
C ASP A 172 22.55 20.00 -17.92
N ASN A 173 23.71 19.49 -18.32
CA ASN A 173 24.63 18.73 -17.49
C ASN A 173 25.30 19.68 -16.48
N THR A 174 24.75 19.81 -15.27
CA THR A 174 25.29 20.66 -14.21
C THR A 174 25.91 19.83 -13.09
N SER A 175 27.23 19.89 -13.02
CA SER A 175 28.06 19.49 -11.89
C SER A 175 27.50 20.05 -10.58
N LYS A 176 27.32 19.18 -9.57
CA LYS A 176 26.97 19.59 -8.19
C LYS A 176 27.90 20.71 -7.71
N GLU A 177 27.38 21.93 -7.64
CA GLU A 177 28.05 23.10 -7.09
C GLU A 177 28.08 22.95 -5.56
N VAL A 178 29.15 22.37 -5.02
CA VAL A 178 29.33 22.27 -3.57
C VAL A 178 29.84 23.60 -3.04
N ASN A 179 29.07 24.25 -2.18
CA ASN A 179 29.47 25.51 -1.54
C ASN A 179 30.53 25.27 -0.45
N TYR A 180 31.80 25.60 -0.74
CA TYR A 180 32.94 25.39 0.17
C TYR A 180 33.09 26.46 1.27
N ASP A 181 32.35 27.57 1.22
CA ASP A 181 32.57 28.70 2.14
C ASP A 181 32.19 28.37 3.60
N ASP A 182 31.17 27.54 3.76
CA ASP A 182 30.61 27.17 5.07
C ASP A 182 31.35 25.98 5.73
N MET A 183 32.23 25.29 5.00
CA MET A 183 32.94 24.12 5.53
C MET A 183 33.97 24.52 6.61
N LYS A 184 34.12 23.67 7.63
CA LYS A 184 35.17 23.87 8.64
C LYS A 184 36.53 23.52 8.05
N VAL A 185 37.59 24.13 8.60
CA VAL A 185 38.99 23.90 8.15
C VAL A 185 39.38 22.42 8.09
N PRO A 186 38.97 21.53 9.02
CA PRO A 186 39.27 20.09 8.91
C PRO A 186 38.68 19.46 7.66
N ASP A 187 37.43 19.80 7.33
CA ASP A 187 36.70 19.22 6.19
C ASP A 187 37.26 19.73 4.86
N LEU A 188 37.65 21.01 4.81
CA LEU A 188 38.37 21.60 3.66
C LEU A 188 39.72 20.91 3.41
N LYS A 189 40.46 20.57 4.48
CA LYS A 189 41.72 19.82 4.36
C LYS A 189 41.50 18.38 3.92
N ALA A 190 40.43 17.73 4.37
CA ALA A 190 40.06 16.39 3.94
C ALA A 190 39.74 16.38 2.44
N ALA A 191 38.90 17.32 1.97
CA ALA A 191 38.55 17.48 0.56
C ALA A 191 39.78 17.77 -0.32
N LEU A 192 40.71 18.61 0.14
CA LEU A 192 41.97 18.85 -0.57
C LEU A 192 42.87 17.62 -0.61
N LYS A 193 42.90 16.82 0.47
CA LYS A 193 43.67 15.58 0.54
C LYS A 193 43.12 14.52 -0.42
N GLU A 194 41.80 14.40 -0.55
CA GLU A 194 41.15 13.52 -1.53
C GLU A 194 41.48 13.94 -2.97
N LYS A 195 41.55 15.24 -3.25
CA LYS A 195 41.96 15.80 -4.54
C LYS A 195 43.49 15.84 -4.75
N GLY A 196 44.29 15.42 -3.78
CA GLY A 196 45.76 15.41 -3.86
C GLY A 196 46.43 16.79 -3.83
N LEU A 197 45.73 17.83 -3.36
CA LEU A 197 46.22 19.21 -3.28
C LEU A 197 46.86 19.55 -1.93
N PRO A 198 47.74 20.57 -1.84
CA PRO A 198 48.37 20.99 -0.59
C PRO A 198 47.37 21.46 0.48
N VAL A 199 47.48 20.92 1.70
CA VAL A 199 46.59 21.18 2.86
C VAL A 199 47.09 22.27 3.81
N SER A 200 48.13 23.01 3.44
CA SER A 200 48.71 24.10 4.24
C SER A 200 48.10 25.46 3.86
N GLY A 201 47.98 26.38 4.82
CA GLY A 201 47.46 27.73 4.58
C GLY A 201 46.26 28.12 5.43
N LYS A 202 45.75 29.34 5.19
CA LYS A 202 44.55 29.88 5.86
C LYS A 202 43.27 29.31 5.23
N LYS A 203 42.13 29.43 5.94
CA LYS A 203 40.83 28.90 5.47
C LYS A 203 40.45 29.38 4.07
N SER A 204 40.66 30.67 3.76
CA SER A 204 40.37 31.24 2.44
C SER A 204 41.19 30.60 1.33
N GLU A 205 42.50 30.42 1.54
CA GLU A 205 43.38 29.79 0.54
C GLU A 205 43.02 28.33 0.25
N LEU A 206 42.46 27.61 1.23
CA LEU A 206 41.97 26.23 1.04
C LEU A 206 40.69 26.21 0.20
N ILE A 207 39.82 27.20 0.41
CA ILE A 207 38.58 27.38 -0.36
C ILE A 207 38.90 27.75 -1.81
N ASP A 208 39.78 28.72 -2.03
CA ASP A 208 40.16 29.19 -3.37
C ASP A 208 40.75 28.04 -4.21
N ARG A 209 41.55 27.16 -3.59
CA ARG A 209 42.07 25.94 -4.24
C ARG A 209 40.98 24.93 -4.59
N LEU A 210 39.94 24.79 -3.76
CA LEU A 210 38.82 23.89 -4.03
C LEU A 210 37.87 24.44 -5.10
N LYS A 211 37.71 25.77 -5.18
CA LYS A 211 37.00 26.49 -6.23
C LYS A 211 37.80 26.58 -7.54
N GLY A 212 39.10 26.27 -7.52
CA GLY A 212 39.97 26.30 -8.70
C GLY A 212 40.45 27.71 -9.09
N GLU A 213 40.28 28.70 -8.21
CA GLU A 213 40.56 30.12 -8.45
C GLU A 213 42.00 30.54 -8.09
N SER A 214 42.93 29.58 -7.94
CA SER A 214 44.32 29.91 -7.63
C SER A 214 45.08 30.40 -8.87
N LYS A 215 45.59 31.64 -8.82
CA LYS A 215 46.65 32.14 -9.71
C LYS A 215 48.01 31.57 -9.36
#